data_AF-A0A8S0G553-F1
#
_entry.id   AF-A0A8S0G553-F1
#
_cell.length_a   1.000
_cell.length_b   1.000
_cell.length_c   1.000
_cell.angle_alpha   90.00
_cell.angle_beta   90.00
_cell.angle_gamma   90.00
#
_symmetry.space_group_name_H-M   'P 1'
#
loop_
_entity.id
_entity.type
_entity.pdbx_description
1 polymer ?
#
loop_
_entity_poly.entity_id
_entity_poly.type
_entity_poly.pdbx_seq_one_letter_code
_entity_poly.pdbx_strand_id
1 'polypeptide(L)'
;MKEYHLLNPVIVDCTSSQAVADQYADFLREGFHVVTPNKKANTSSMDYYHQLRYAAEKSRRKFLYDTNVGAGLPVIENLQNLLNAGDELMKFSGILSGSLSYIFGKLDEGMSFSEATTLAREHGLYRTGPAR
;
A
#
# COMPACT_ATOMS: atom_id res chain seq x y z
N MET A 1 -30.57 10.78 -8.20
CA MET A 1 -29.23 10.97 -7.58
C MET A 1 -28.67 12.27 -8.14
N LYS A 2 -28.05 13.13 -7.31
CA LYS A 2 -27.54 14.44 -7.78
C LYS A 2 -26.47 14.22 -8.87
N GLU A 3 -26.73 14.74 -10.06
CA GLU A 3 -25.78 14.87 -11.17
C GLU A 3 -24.65 15.82 -10.76
N TYR A 4 -23.62 15.28 -10.13
CA TYR A 4 -22.32 15.93 -10.11
C TYR A 4 -21.57 15.40 -11.33
N HIS A 5 -21.51 16.20 -12.40
CA HIS A 5 -20.72 15.88 -13.58
C HIS A 5 -19.22 16.10 -13.27
N LEU A 6 -18.67 15.26 -12.40
CA LEU A 6 -17.26 15.30 -12.02
C LEU A 6 -16.45 14.82 -13.22
N LEU A 7 -15.64 15.71 -13.79
CA LEU A 7 -14.83 15.40 -14.98
C LEU A 7 -13.79 14.30 -14.71
N ASN A 8 -13.16 14.34 -13.54
CA ASN A 8 -12.14 13.36 -13.10
C ASN A 8 -12.32 13.07 -11.60
N PRO A 9 -13.29 12.22 -11.22
CA PRO A 9 -13.53 11.95 -9.82
C PRO A 9 -12.44 11.04 -9.24
N VAL A 10 -12.07 11.27 -7.98
CA VAL A 10 -10.99 10.55 -7.27
C VAL A 10 -11.50 10.08 -5.92
N ILE A 11 -11.27 8.81 -5.60
CA ILE A 11 -11.45 8.24 -4.27
C ILE A 11 -10.09 8.16 -3.59
N VAL A 12 -10.02 8.67 -2.36
CA VAL A 12 -8.84 8.58 -1.50
C VAL A 12 -9.20 7.72 -0.29
N ASP A 13 -8.74 6.47 -0.25
CA ASP A 13 -8.99 5.56 0.87
C ASP A 13 -7.79 5.50 1.82
N CYS A 14 -7.85 6.26 2.92
CA CYS A 14 -6.84 6.24 3.98
C CYS A 14 -7.16 5.26 5.12
N THR A 15 -8.04 4.27 4.90
CA THR A 15 -8.41 3.27 5.90
C THR A 15 -7.55 2.00 5.80
N SER A 16 -7.76 1.08 6.75
CA SER A 16 -7.27 -0.31 6.66
C SER A 16 -8.42 -1.30 6.45
N SER A 17 -9.52 -0.87 5.81
CA SER A 17 -10.74 -1.66 5.66
C SER A 17 -10.65 -2.66 4.51
N GLN A 18 -11.07 -3.90 4.74
CA GLN A 18 -11.20 -4.88 3.64
C GLN A 18 -12.41 -4.55 2.77
N ALA A 19 -13.56 -4.28 3.42
CA ALA A 19 -14.80 -4.00 2.71
C ALA A 19 -14.71 -2.77 1.78
N VAL A 20 -13.85 -1.79 2.09
CA VAL A 20 -13.59 -0.66 1.19
C VAL A 20 -12.65 -1.07 0.06
N ALA A 21 -11.58 -1.81 0.38
CA ALA A 21 -10.62 -2.32 -0.60
C ALA A 21 -11.29 -3.22 -1.66
N ASP A 22 -12.26 -4.03 -1.27
CA ASP A 22 -12.98 -4.95 -2.18
C ASP A 22 -13.79 -4.20 -3.26
N GLN A 23 -14.15 -2.94 -3.02
CA GLN A 23 -14.94 -2.12 -3.94
C GLN A 23 -14.10 -1.37 -4.99
N TYR A 24 -12.77 -1.40 -4.90
CA TYR A 24 -11.92 -0.59 -5.78
C TYR A 24 -12.10 -0.90 -7.27
N ALA A 25 -12.28 -2.17 -7.62
CA ALA A 25 -12.53 -2.55 -9.01
C ALA A 25 -13.84 -1.93 -9.55
N ASP A 26 -14.88 -1.83 -8.72
CA ASP A 26 -16.14 -1.19 -9.09
C ASP A 26 -15.97 0.32 -9.22
N PHE A 27 -15.27 0.96 -8.29
CA PHE A 27 -14.96 2.39 -8.40
C PHE A 27 -14.24 2.74 -9.70
N LEU A 28 -13.27 1.94 -10.11
CA LEU A 28 -12.56 2.13 -11.38
C LEU A 28 -13.52 1.98 -12.58
N ARG A 29 -14.41 0.98 -12.57
CA ARG A 29 -15.42 0.77 -13.63
C ARG A 29 -16.40 1.94 -13.74
N GLU A 30 -16.79 2.51 -12.60
CA GLU A 30 -17.65 3.70 -12.53
C GLU A 30 -16.92 5.01 -12.88
N GLY A 31 -15.64 4.94 -13.25
CA GLY A 31 -14.87 6.08 -13.76
C GLY A 31 -14.12 6.88 -12.71
N PHE A 32 -13.97 6.36 -11.49
CA PHE A 32 -13.15 6.98 -10.44
C PHE A 32 -11.69 6.57 -10.58
N HIS A 33 -10.79 7.52 -10.33
CA HIS A 33 -9.43 7.18 -9.93
C HIS A 33 -9.44 6.73 -8.46
N VAL A 34 -8.54 5.82 -8.08
CA VAL A 34 -8.40 5.35 -6.70
C VAL A 34 -6.98 5.61 -6.23
N VAL A 35 -6.83 6.29 -5.10
CA VAL A 35 -5.55 6.57 -4.43
C VAL A 35 -5.61 6.03 -3.01
N THR A 36 -4.62 5.24 -2.59
CA THR A 36 -4.74 4.51 -1.32
C THR A 36 -3.39 4.08 -0.70
N PRO A 37 -3.20 4.24 0.62
CA PRO A 37 -2.22 3.48 1.41
C PRO A 37 -2.72 2.10 1.87
N ASN A 38 -3.97 1.74 1.58
CA ASN A 38 -4.55 0.47 2.00
C ASN A 38 -3.98 -0.68 1.16
N LYS A 39 -3.19 -1.53 1.82
CA LYS A 39 -2.48 -2.64 1.17
C LYS A 39 -3.39 -3.79 0.73
N LYS A 40 -4.58 -3.89 1.32
CA LYS A 40 -5.47 -5.06 1.23
C LYS A 40 -5.87 -5.42 -0.19
N ALA A 41 -6.12 -4.44 -1.05
CA ALA A 41 -6.47 -4.72 -2.45
C ALA A 41 -5.34 -5.40 -3.21
N ASN A 42 -4.09 -4.98 -2.97
CA ASN A 42 -2.90 -5.53 -3.65
C ASN A 42 -2.40 -6.84 -3.02
N THR A 43 -2.81 -7.14 -1.79
CA THR A 43 -2.45 -8.39 -1.08
C THR A 43 -3.61 -9.38 -0.98
N SER A 44 -4.69 -9.15 -1.75
CA SER A 44 -5.84 -10.06 -1.85
C SER A 44 -5.50 -11.23 -2.80
N SER A 45 -6.51 -11.95 -3.28
CA SER A 45 -6.32 -13.01 -4.27
C SER A 45 -5.71 -12.48 -5.57
N MET A 46 -4.99 -13.35 -6.28
CA MET A 46 -4.42 -13.02 -7.60
C MET A 46 -5.51 -12.66 -8.61
N ASP A 47 -6.68 -13.30 -8.51
CA ASP A 47 -7.85 -12.99 -9.35
C ASP A 47 -8.32 -11.55 -9.14
N TYR A 48 -8.43 -11.10 -7.89
CA TYR A 48 -8.82 -9.72 -7.59
C TYR A 48 -7.74 -8.73 -8.04
N TYR A 49 -6.46 -9.08 -7.86
CA TYR A 49 -5.34 -8.29 -8.36
C TYR A 49 -5.46 -8.06 -9.88
N HIS A 50 -5.67 -9.11 -10.66
CA HIS A 50 -5.85 -9.01 -12.12
C HIS A 50 -7.11 -8.22 -12.48
N GLN A 51 -8.21 -8.46 -11.77
CA GLN A 51 -9.47 -7.74 -11.97
C GLN A 51 -9.29 -6.23 -11.78
N LEU A 52 -8.56 -5.82 -10.74
CA LEU A 52 -8.28 -4.42 -10.43
C LEU A 52 -7.46 -3.74 -11.54
N ARG A 53 -6.42 -4.43 -12.04
CA ARG A 53 -5.58 -3.94 -13.14
C ARG A 53 -6.39 -3.81 -14.44
N TYR A 54 -7.19 -4.81 -14.75
CA TYR A 54 -8.08 -4.80 -15.91
C TYR A 54 -9.11 -3.66 -15.84
N ALA A 55 -9.72 -3.44 -14.68
CA ALA A 55 -10.70 -2.37 -14.48
C ALA A 55 -10.06 -0.98 -14.68
N ALA A 56 -8.87 -0.74 -14.14
CA ALA A 56 -8.13 0.51 -14.32
C ALA A 56 -7.80 0.77 -15.80
N GLU A 57 -7.27 -0.25 -16.49
CA GLU A 57 -6.94 -0.14 -17.91
C GLU A 57 -8.18 0.13 -18.77
N LYS A 58 -9.24 -0.68 -18.60
CA LYS A 58 -10.45 -0.61 -19.43
C LYS A 58 -11.19 0.72 -19.29
N SER A 59 -11.20 1.29 -18.08
CA SER A 59 -11.84 2.57 -17.77
C SER A 59 -10.94 3.79 -18.05
N ARG A 60 -9.66 3.56 -18.41
CA ARG A 60 -8.61 4.60 -18.48
C ARG A 60 -8.48 5.40 -17.19
N ARG A 61 -8.66 4.74 -16.05
CA ARG A 61 -8.51 5.32 -14.71
C ARG A 61 -7.23 4.81 -14.04
N LYS A 62 -6.78 5.57 -13.05
CA LYS A 62 -5.53 5.30 -12.33
C LYS A 62 -5.84 4.68 -10.98
N PHE A 63 -5.13 3.61 -10.66
CA PHE A 63 -5.03 3.06 -9.32
C PHE A 63 -3.62 3.36 -8.78
N LEU A 64 -3.53 4.30 -7.85
CA LEU A 64 -2.28 4.80 -7.28
C LEU A 64 -2.14 4.28 -5.84
N TYR A 65 -1.07 3.54 -5.59
CA TYR A 65 -0.87 2.79 -4.35
C TYR A 65 0.58 2.80 -3.87
N ASP A 66 1.35 3.78 -4.33
CA ASP A 66 2.79 3.90 -4.07
C ASP A 66 3.09 3.84 -2.56
N THR A 67 2.22 4.46 -1.75
CA THR A 67 2.33 4.46 -0.30
C THR A 67 2.15 3.12 0.40
N ASN A 68 1.77 2.05 -0.33
CA ASN A 68 1.74 0.70 0.22
C ASN A 68 3.15 0.19 0.58
N VAL A 69 4.19 0.71 -0.06
CA VAL A 69 5.59 0.28 0.15
C VAL A 69 6.46 1.52 0.37
N GLY A 70 7.20 1.57 1.47
CA GLY A 70 8.10 2.70 1.73
C GLY A 70 7.41 4.01 2.12
N ALA A 71 6.12 3.99 2.46
CA ALA A 71 5.35 5.17 2.84
C ALA A 71 5.41 6.29 1.79
N GLY A 72 6.09 7.41 2.05
CA GLY A 72 6.21 8.50 1.08
C GLY A 72 7.28 8.30 0.02
N LEU A 73 8.04 7.20 0.06
CA LEU A 73 9.11 6.94 -0.90
C LEU A 73 8.53 6.42 -2.23
N PRO A 74 9.01 6.92 -3.39
CA PRO A 74 8.53 6.54 -4.72
C PRO A 74 9.01 5.15 -5.15
N VAL A 75 8.80 4.12 -4.32
CA VAL A 75 9.36 2.77 -4.54
C VAL A 75 8.67 2.09 -5.72
N ILE A 76 7.33 2.14 -5.76
CA ILE A 76 6.55 1.41 -6.76
C ILE A 76 6.62 2.14 -8.10
N GLU A 77 6.44 3.46 -8.10
CA GLU A 77 6.54 4.28 -9.31
C GLU A 77 7.92 4.16 -9.97
N ASN A 78 9.01 4.27 -9.22
CA ASN A 78 10.35 4.12 -9.78
C ASN A 78 10.57 2.73 -10.37
N LEU A 79 10.15 1.66 -9.67
CA LEU A 79 10.29 0.31 -10.20
C LEU A 79 9.49 0.13 -11.50
N GLN A 80 8.26 0.63 -11.56
CA GLN A 80 7.45 0.57 -12.78
C GLN A 80 8.10 1.35 -13.93
N ASN A 81 8.67 2.51 -13.67
CA ASN A 81 9.35 3.32 -14.69
C ASN A 81 10.58 2.60 -15.27
N LEU A 82 11.40 1.95 -14.43
CA LEU A 82 12.55 1.16 -14.87
C LEU A 82 12.10 -0.02 -15.75
N LEU A 83 11.10 -0.78 -15.30
CA LEU A 83 10.56 -1.90 -16.07
C LEU A 83 9.98 -1.44 -17.42
N ASN A 84 9.28 -0.30 -17.45
CA ASN A 84 8.74 0.28 -18.69
C ASN A 84 9.83 0.78 -19.64
N ALA A 85 11.00 1.16 -19.12
CA ALA A 85 12.15 1.55 -19.92
C ALA A 85 12.90 0.34 -20.53
N GLY A 86 12.55 -0.88 -20.11
CA GLY A 86 13.15 -2.12 -20.59
C GLY A 86 14.17 -2.74 -19.63
N ASP A 87 14.33 -2.19 -18.41
CA ASP A 87 15.17 -2.81 -17.40
C ASP A 87 14.53 -4.09 -16.85
N GLU A 88 15.36 -5.03 -16.40
CA GLU A 88 14.91 -6.27 -15.78
C GLU A 88 15.23 -6.29 -14.27
N LEU A 89 14.25 -6.69 -13.47
CA LEU A 89 14.44 -6.82 -12.02
C LEU A 89 15.27 -8.07 -11.70
N MET A 90 16.54 -7.88 -11.34
CA MET A 90 17.44 -8.97 -10.93
C MET A 90 17.28 -9.34 -9.45
N LYS A 91 17.19 -8.33 -8.57
CA LYS A 91 17.07 -8.51 -7.12
C LYS A 91 16.49 -7.25 -6.48
N PHE A 92 15.60 -7.44 -5.50
CA PHE A 92 15.12 -6.38 -4.62
C PHE A 92 15.44 -6.73 -3.16
N SER A 93 15.99 -5.79 -2.41
CA SER A 93 16.26 -5.95 -0.97
C SER A 93 16.09 -4.63 -0.25
N GLY A 94 15.47 -4.65 0.93
CA GLY A 94 15.31 -3.48 1.77
C GLY A 94 14.52 -3.78 3.03
N ILE A 95 14.59 -2.87 4.01
CA ILE A 95 13.78 -2.91 5.23
C ILE A 95 12.54 -2.06 5.00
N LEU A 96 11.37 -2.70 4.93
CA LEU A 96 10.10 -2.04 4.60
C LEU A 96 9.15 -1.89 5.80
N SER A 97 9.67 -2.08 7.01
CA SER A 97 8.93 -1.93 8.27
C SER A 97 9.66 -0.98 9.19
N GLY A 98 9.07 0.21 9.41
CA GLY A 98 9.62 1.19 10.35
C GLY A 98 9.70 0.65 11.78
N SER A 99 8.68 -0.10 12.22
CA SER A 99 8.64 -0.71 13.55
C SER A 99 9.76 -1.72 13.75
N LEU A 100 10.00 -2.60 12.76
CA LEU A 100 11.09 -3.57 12.84
C LEU A 100 12.45 -2.88 12.76
N SER A 101 12.60 -1.89 11.87
CA SER A 101 13.84 -1.10 11.79
C SER A 101 14.17 -0.45 13.14
N TYR A 102 13.17 0.08 13.83
CA TYR A 102 13.33 0.67 15.16
C TYR A 102 13.72 -0.38 16.20
N ILE A 103 13.00 -1.50 16.26
CA ILE A 103 13.26 -2.58 17.22
C ILE A 103 14.67 -3.15 17.03
N PHE A 104 15.07 -3.47 15.80
CA PHE A 104 16.42 -3.98 15.51
C PHE A 104 17.50 -2.96 15.82
N GLY A 105 17.26 -1.67 15.55
CA GLY A 105 18.18 -0.61 15.98
C GLY A 105 18.40 -0.59 17.50
N LYS A 106 17.35 -0.81 18.29
CA LYS A 106 17.47 -0.91 19.77
C LYS A 106 18.18 -2.16 20.26
N LEU A 107 17.99 -3.29 19.57
CA LEU A 107 18.76 -4.51 19.86
C LEU A 107 20.25 -4.29 19.62
N ASP A 108 20.62 -3.62 18.52
CA ASP A 108 22.02 -3.31 18.20
C ASP A 108 22.66 -2.34 19.23
N GLU A 109 21.84 -1.48 19.86
CA GLU A 109 22.25 -0.65 21.00
C GLU A 109 22.41 -1.44 22.32
N GLY A 110 22.16 -2.76 22.31
CA GLY A 110 22.33 -3.66 23.46
C GLY A 110 21.06 -3.87 24.31
N MET A 111 19.92 -3.33 23.89
CA MET A 111 18.64 -3.51 24.57
C MET A 111 18.10 -4.94 24.37
N SER A 112 17.41 -5.49 25.37
CA SER A 112 16.71 -6.77 25.18
C SER A 112 15.52 -6.61 24.22
N PHE A 113 15.11 -7.71 23.58
CA PHE A 113 13.95 -7.71 22.69
C PHE A 113 12.66 -7.25 23.40
N SER A 114 12.46 -7.65 24.65
CA SER A 114 11.31 -7.24 25.47
C SER A 114 11.27 -5.74 25.74
N GLU A 115 12.42 -5.14 26.02
CA GLU A 115 12.52 -3.70 26.26
C GLU A 115 12.29 -2.91 24.95
N ALA A 116 12.94 -3.33 23.86
CA ALA A 116 12.82 -2.68 22.56
C ALA A 116 11.38 -2.70 22.02
N THR A 117 10.67 -3.82 22.18
CA THR A 117 9.26 -3.96 21.77
C THR A 117 8.31 -3.17 22.68
N THR A 118 8.59 -3.12 23.99
CA THR A 118 7.82 -2.29 24.94
C THR A 118 7.96 -0.81 24.60
N LEU A 119 9.19 -0.36 24.35
CA LEU A 119 9.49 1.02 23.96
C LEU A 119 8.86 1.38 22.60
N ALA A 120 8.95 0.50 21.61
CA ALA A 120 8.29 0.69 20.31
C ALA A 120 6.77 0.84 20.45
N ARG A 121 6.15 0.12 21.40
CA ARG A 121 4.73 0.24 21.70
C ARG A 121 4.39 1.58 22.36
N GLU A 122 5.20 2.03 23.31
CA GLU A 122 5.02 3.32 23.99
C GLU A 122 5.12 4.50 23.01
N HIS A 123 6.01 4.41 22.02
CA HIS A 123 6.12 5.38 20.93
C HIS A 123 5.03 5.24 19.85
N GLY A 124 4.09 4.29 19.99
CA GLY A 124 3.03 4.05 19.00
C GLY A 124 3.51 3.44 17.68
N LEU A 125 4.77 2.99 17.61
CA LEU A 125 5.36 2.35 16.44
C LEU A 125 4.95 0.87 16.33
N TYR A 126 4.58 0.24 17.44
CA TYR A 126 4.16 -1.15 17.47
C TYR A 126 2.84 -1.30 18.22
N ARG A 127 1.89 -2.05 17.64
CA ARG A 127 0.61 -2.38 18.30
C ARG A 127 0.57 -3.87 18.61
N THR A 128 0.10 -4.20 19.81
CA THR A 128 -0.25 -5.58 20.18
C THR A 128 -1.60 -5.95 19.57
N GLY A 129 -1.60 -6.92 18.68
CA GLY A 129 -2.76 -7.67 18.20
C GLY A 129 -2.28 -9.06 17.77
N PRO A 130 -3.17 -10.05 17.62
CA PRO A 130 -2.74 -11.35 17.09
C PRO A 130 -2.02 -11.13 15.75
N ALA A 131 -0.94 -11.88 15.53
CA ALA A 131 -0.30 -11.93 14.22
C ALA A 131 -1.40 -12.33 13.21
N ARG A 132 -1.74 -11.42 12.31
CA ARG A 132 -2.69 -11.67 11.21
C ARG A 132 -1.95 -12.25 10.03
#